data_AF-A0A960SPN4-F1
#
_entry.id   AF-A0A960SPN4-F1
#
_cell.length_a   1.000
_cell.length_b   1.000
_cell.length_c   1.000
_cell.angle_alpha   90.00
_cell.angle_beta   90.00
_cell.angle_gamma   90.00
#
_symmetry.space_group_name_H-M   'P 1'
#
loop_
_entity.id
_entity.type
_entity.pdbx_description
1 polymer ?
#
loop_
_entity_poly.entity_id
_entity_poly.type
_entity_poly.pdbx_seq_one_letter_code
_entity_poly.pdbx_strand_id
1 'polypeptide(L)'
;MWLWLGWSVASAFGAQRFPPPEFETDYVMPVTATPAPRSLAMQYVDVAVLAGALAVATWLAIRRRSRRGLIGLSVFSLVYFGFYRTGCICPIGSPQNVALGLFDPAYAVPLTAAAFFVLPLVVALFAGRSFCAGVCPQGALQDLVLIRPIKVPAWLENALGIFPYVFLGLGVLLAATGSTFLFCRYDPFVPLFRLSGNVLMVSVGLGLLILGMFVGRPYCRFICPYGALLRITSAVSRWRVRITPNYCT
;
A
#
# COMPACT_ATOMS: atom_id res chain seq x y z
N MET A 1 23.36 44.60 -9.21
CA MET A 1 22.25 45.51 -8.88
C MET A 1 20.95 44.82 -9.28
N TRP A 2 20.26 44.24 -8.29
CA TRP A 2 18.80 44.01 -8.20
C TRP A 2 18.04 43.16 -9.25
N LEU A 3 17.64 41.95 -8.80
CA LEU A 3 16.35 41.22 -8.98
C LEU A 3 15.88 40.92 -10.42
N TRP A 4 15.40 39.72 -10.75
CA TRP A 4 14.06 39.23 -10.39
C TRP A 4 14.01 37.71 -10.31
N LEU A 5 13.45 37.21 -9.20
CA LEU A 5 12.86 35.87 -9.10
C LEU A 5 11.65 35.80 -10.05
N GLY A 6 11.72 34.93 -11.05
CA GLY A 6 10.57 34.42 -11.79
C GLY A 6 10.42 32.95 -11.51
N TRP A 7 9.67 32.60 -10.45
CA TRP A 7 9.16 31.24 -10.26
C TRP A 7 8.25 30.93 -11.45
N SER A 8 8.78 30.22 -12.45
CA SER A 8 7.97 29.61 -13.49
C SER A 8 7.20 28.45 -12.86
N VAL A 9 5.98 28.73 -12.41
CA VAL A 9 4.97 27.71 -12.16
C VAL A 9 4.70 27.05 -13.50
N ALA A 10 5.41 25.95 -13.78
CA ALA A 10 5.09 25.08 -14.88
C ALA A 10 3.73 24.46 -14.56
N SER A 11 2.68 25.06 -15.15
CA SER A 11 1.35 24.49 -15.23
C SER A 11 1.47 23.10 -15.85
N ALA A 12 1.55 22.08 -14.99
CA ALA A 12 1.35 20.70 -15.37
C ALA A 12 -0.13 20.53 -15.70
N PHE A 13 -0.53 21.03 -16.87
CA PHE A 13 -1.73 20.55 -17.53
C PHE A 13 -1.55 19.05 -17.70
N GLY A 14 -2.29 18.26 -16.93
CA GLY A 14 -2.41 16.84 -17.20
C GLY A 14 -2.89 16.73 -18.63
N ALA A 15 -2.01 16.25 -19.53
CA ALA A 15 -2.39 15.95 -20.89
C ALA A 15 -3.64 15.09 -20.82
N GLN A 16 -4.77 15.61 -21.31
CA GLN A 16 -5.99 14.83 -21.49
C GLN A 16 -5.60 13.68 -22.41
N ARG A 17 -5.35 12.51 -21.81
CA ARG A 17 -4.89 11.32 -22.53
C ARG A 17 -5.93 10.87 -23.56
N PHE A 18 -7.18 11.34 -23.39
CA PHE A 18 -8.29 11.22 -24.33
C PHE A 18 -9.04 12.56 -24.36
N PRO A 19 -9.08 13.28 -25.49
CA PRO A 19 -10.02 14.38 -25.66
C PRO A 19 -11.46 13.84 -25.53
N PRO A 20 -12.43 14.65 -25.06
CA PRO A 20 -13.83 14.24 -25.08
C PRO A 20 -14.22 13.85 -26.51
N PRO A 21 -15.02 12.78 -26.70
CA PRO A 21 -15.40 12.36 -28.03
C PRO A 21 -16.14 13.51 -28.71
N GLU A 22 -15.60 13.99 -29.82
CA GLU A 22 -16.35 14.80 -30.76
C GLU A 22 -17.39 13.84 -31.35
N PHE A 23 -18.68 14.16 -31.20
CA PHE A 23 -19.80 13.31 -31.62
C PHE A 23 -19.96 13.28 -33.16
N GLU A 24 -18.85 13.04 -33.86
CA GLU A 24 -18.84 12.79 -35.29
C GLU A 24 -19.06 11.29 -35.56
N THR A 25 -19.74 10.98 -36.66
CA THR A 25 -20.14 9.61 -37.03
C THR A 25 -18.97 8.66 -37.29
N ASP A 26 -17.76 9.18 -37.48
CA ASP A 26 -16.53 8.41 -37.79
C ASP A 26 -15.55 8.30 -36.60
N TYR A 27 -16.00 8.61 -35.37
CA TYR A 27 -15.14 8.52 -34.19
C TYR A 27 -14.76 7.07 -33.86
N VAL A 28 -13.51 6.71 -34.14
CA VAL A 28 -12.91 5.43 -33.73
C VAL A 28 -12.36 5.58 -32.32
N MET A 29 -12.95 4.86 -31.36
CA MET A 29 -12.43 4.82 -29.99
C MET A 29 -10.97 4.39 -30.00
N PRO A 30 -10.03 5.21 -29.47
CA PRO A 30 -8.64 4.80 -29.37
C PRO A 30 -8.55 3.57 -28.48
N VAL A 31 -7.89 2.53 -28.99
CA VAL A 31 -7.67 1.30 -28.24
C VAL A 31 -6.92 1.66 -26.98
N THR A 32 -7.56 1.48 -25.82
CA THR A 32 -6.91 1.77 -24.55
C THR A 32 -5.77 0.79 -24.37
N ALA A 33 -4.54 1.28 -24.54
CA ALA A 33 -3.34 0.50 -24.26
C ALA A 33 -3.29 0.25 -22.75
N THR A 34 -3.87 -0.85 -22.31
CA THR A 34 -3.61 -1.39 -20.97
C THR A 34 -2.14 -1.79 -20.96
N PRO A 35 -1.32 -1.27 -20.03
CA PRO A 35 0.09 -1.64 -19.99
C PRO A 35 0.18 -3.16 -19.86
N ALA A 36 1.01 -3.78 -20.72
CA ALA A 36 1.13 -5.22 -20.75
C ALA A 36 1.49 -5.74 -19.35
N PRO A 37 0.80 -6.80 -18.85
CA PRO A 37 1.17 -7.41 -17.59
C PRO A 37 2.64 -7.85 -17.65
N ARG A 38 3.37 -7.67 -16.54
CA ARG A 38 4.74 -8.20 -16.41
C ARG A 38 4.76 -9.66 -16.83
N SER A 39 5.86 -10.09 -17.47
CA SER A 39 6.05 -11.48 -17.86
C SER A 39 5.77 -12.42 -16.70
N LEU A 40 5.14 -13.57 -16.98
CA LEU A 40 4.70 -14.53 -15.95
C LEU A 40 5.86 -14.93 -15.02
N ALA A 41 7.07 -15.13 -15.57
CA ALA A 41 8.27 -15.41 -14.81
C ALA A 41 8.56 -14.34 -13.75
N MET A 42 8.48 -13.05 -14.11
CA MET A 42 8.69 -11.95 -13.17
C MET A 42 7.62 -11.91 -12.08
N GLN A 43 6.38 -12.28 -12.39
CA GLN A 43 5.34 -12.35 -11.37
C GLN A 43 5.63 -13.42 -10.32
N TYR A 44 6.15 -14.59 -10.72
CA TYR A 44 6.60 -15.63 -9.78
C TYR A 44 7.82 -15.21 -8.97
N VAL A 45 8.78 -14.52 -9.60
CA VAL A 45 9.93 -13.92 -8.88
C VAL A 45 9.44 -12.94 -7.83
N ASP A 46 8.48 -12.08 -8.16
CA ASP A 46 7.93 -11.11 -7.20
C ASP A 46 7.24 -11.78 -6.00
N VAL A 47 6.55 -12.91 -6.21
CA VAL A 47 5.99 -13.72 -5.11
C VAL A 47 7.10 -14.39 -4.29
N ALA A 48 8.13 -14.93 -4.94
CA ALA A 48 9.26 -15.55 -4.24
C ALA A 48 10.03 -14.53 -3.38
N VAL A 49 10.26 -13.32 -3.91
CA VAL A 49 10.87 -12.21 -3.16
C VAL A 49 9.99 -11.80 -1.98
N LEU A 50 8.66 -11.75 -2.16
CA LEU A 50 7.73 -11.46 -1.06
C LEU A 50 7.82 -12.52 0.04
N ALA A 51 7.79 -13.80 -0.31
CA ALA A 51 7.88 -14.91 0.64
C ALA A 51 9.23 -14.89 1.39
N GLY A 52 10.33 -14.68 0.66
CA GLY A 52 11.66 -14.54 1.25
C GLY A 52 11.76 -13.35 2.19
N ALA A 53 11.26 -12.18 1.78
CA ALA A 53 11.24 -10.98 2.62
C ALA A 53 10.39 -11.18 3.88
N LEU A 54 9.24 -11.85 3.79
CA LEU A 54 8.41 -12.19 4.95
C LEU A 54 9.12 -13.16 5.91
N ALA A 55 9.83 -14.15 5.39
CA ALA A 55 10.60 -15.09 6.21
C ALA A 55 11.75 -14.37 6.94
N VAL A 56 12.50 -13.51 6.23
CA VAL A 56 13.57 -12.70 6.81
C VAL A 56 13.01 -11.70 7.82
N ALA A 57 11.92 -11.01 7.53
CA ALA A 57 11.23 -10.10 8.45
C ALA A 57 10.84 -10.82 9.75
N THR A 58 10.26 -12.01 9.61
CA THR A 58 9.84 -12.84 10.74
C THR A 58 11.04 -13.30 11.57
N TRP A 59 12.10 -13.77 10.93
CA TRP A 59 13.34 -14.19 11.61
C TRP A 59 14.03 -13.03 12.33
N LEU A 60 14.10 -11.86 11.69
CA LEU A 60 14.66 -10.63 12.27
C LEU A 60 13.83 -10.12 13.44
N ALA A 61 12.49 -10.16 13.34
CA ALA A 61 11.59 -9.66 14.37
C ALA A 61 11.55 -10.58 15.60
N ILE A 62 11.51 -11.90 15.41
CA ILE A 62 11.31 -12.85 16.50
C ILE A 62 12.64 -13.35 17.08
N ARG A 63 13.55 -13.82 16.22
CA ARG A 63 14.76 -14.55 16.63
C ARG A 63 15.95 -13.63 16.87
N ARG A 64 16.29 -12.79 15.88
CA ARG A 64 17.44 -11.87 15.99
C ARG A 64 17.12 -10.58 16.76
N ARG A 65 15.84 -10.19 16.85
CA ARG A 65 15.35 -8.94 17.46
C ARG A 65 16.18 -7.70 17.06
N SER A 66 16.61 -7.63 15.80
CA SER A 66 17.48 -6.56 15.31
C SER A 66 16.68 -5.46 14.62
N ARG A 67 16.60 -4.29 15.25
CA ARG A 67 15.94 -3.11 14.66
C ARG A 67 16.63 -2.64 13.38
N ARG A 68 17.97 -2.62 13.35
CA ARG A 68 18.76 -2.24 12.18
C ARG A 68 18.50 -3.18 10.99
N GLY A 69 18.37 -4.48 11.25
CA GLY A 69 18.02 -5.45 10.22
C GLY A 69 16.64 -5.21 9.62
N LEU A 70 15.64 -4.92 10.46
CA LEU A 70 14.28 -4.60 9.99
C LEU A 70 14.24 -3.31 9.17
N ILE A 71 15.01 -2.28 9.55
CA ILE A 71 15.14 -1.04 8.77
C ILE A 71 15.82 -1.31 7.41
N GLY A 72 16.88 -2.11 7.38
CA GLY A 72 17.52 -2.50 6.11
C GLY A 72 16.57 -3.24 5.18
N LEU A 73 15.78 -4.17 5.73
CA LEU A 73 14.76 -4.91 4.98
C LEU A 73 13.61 -4.01 4.49
N SER A 74 13.19 -3.03 5.29
CA SER A 74 12.13 -2.10 4.91
C SER A 74 12.57 -1.16 3.79
N VAL A 75 13.83 -0.70 3.81
CA VAL A 75 14.43 0.06 2.70
C VAL A 75 14.54 -0.78 1.44
N PHE A 76 15.02 -2.03 1.53
CA PHE A 76 15.02 -2.96 0.39
C PHE A 76 13.62 -3.13 -0.20
N SER A 77 12.62 -3.37 0.66
CA SER A 77 11.24 -3.57 0.23
C SER A 77 10.62 -2.31 -0.38
N LEU A 78 10.99 -1.13 0.12
CA LEU A 78 10.59 0.16 -0.45
C LEU A 78 11.12 0.33 -1.88
N VAL A 79 12.41 0.04 -2.11
CA VAL A 79 13.02 0.14 -3.43
C VAL A 79 12.43 -0.91 -4.38
N TYR A 80 12.31 -2.16 -3.95
CA TYR A 80 11.84 -3.26 -4.79
C TYR A 80 10.32 -3.22 -5.04
N PHE A 81 9.49 -3.24 -4.00
CA PHE A 81 8.03 -3.29 -4.15
C PHE A 81 7.40 -1.91 -4.39
N GLY A 82 8.04 -0.83 -3.91
CA GLY A 82 7.60 0.53 -4.16
C GLY A 82 8.01 0.98 -5.56
N PHE A 83 9.29 1.35 -5.74
CA PHE A 83 9.75 2.00 -6.96
C PHE A 83 9.93 1.04 -8.15
N TYR A 84 10.58 -0.10 -7.98
CA TYR A 84 10.83 -1.02 -9.10
C TYR A 84 9.54 -1.70 -9.62
N ARG A 85 8.64 -2.10 -8.72
CA ARG A 85 7.31 -2.66 -9.04
C ARG A 85 6.23 -1.60 -9.25
N THR A 86 6.53 -0.31 -9.03
CA THR A 86 5.56 0.79 -9.09
C THR A 86 4.31 0.60 -8.21
N GLY A 87 4.44 -0.14 -7.11
CA GLY A 87 3.37 -0.42 -6.16
C GLY A 87 2.27 -1.39 -6.64
N CYS A 88 2.45 -2.15 -7.73
CA CYS A 88 1.44 -3.09 -8.23
C CYS A 88 2.05 -4.44 -8.66
N ILE A 89 1.41 -5.59 -8.45
CA ILE A 89 0.26 -5.90 -7.56
C ILE A 89 0.68 -5.69 -6.10
N CYS A 90 -0.20 -5.08 -5.29
CA CYS A 90 0.03 -4.84 -3.87
C CYS A 90 -0.96 -5.63 -2.99
N PRO A 91 -0.56 -5.98 -1.74
CA PRO A 91 -1.46 -6.63 -0.78
C PRO A 91 -2.68 -5.79 -0.36
N ILE A 92 -2.67 -4.50 -0.65
CA ILE A 92 -3.76 -3.58 -0.27
C ILE A 92 -4.95 -3.68 -1.22
N GLY A 93 -4.68 -3.79 -2.53
CA GLY A 93 -5.70 -3.97 -3.56
C GLY A 93 -6.08 -5.44 -3.81
N SER A 94 -5.25 -6.40 -3.38
CA SER A 94 -5.52 -7.82 -3.54
C SER A 94 -6.80 -8.36 -2.85
N PRO A 95 -7.30 -7.81 -1.72
CA PRO A 95 -8.57 -8.25 -1.14
C PRO A 95 -9.75 -8.04 -2.09
N GLN A 96 -9.75 -6.99 -2.93
CA GLN A 96 -10.82 -6.76 -3.92
C GLN A 96 -10.74 -7.73 -5.09
N ASN A 97 -9.54 -8.14 -5.50
CA ASN A 97 -9.37 -9.18 -6.53
C ASN A 97 -9.91 -10.53 -6.03
N VAL A 98 -9.63 -10.86 -4.77
CA VAL A 98 -10.15 -12.08 -4.13
C VAL A 98 -11.67 -12.00 -3.92
N ALA A 99 -12.19 -10.84 -3.49
CA ALA A 99 -13.63 -10.64 -3.35
C ALA A 99 -14.35 -10.81 -4.70
N LEU A 100 -13.86 -10.17 -5.77
CA LEU A 100 -14.46 -10.30 -7.09
C LEU A 100 -14.52 -11.76 -7.54
N GLY A 101 -13.43 -12.52 -7.43
CA GLY A 101 -13.44 -13.94 -7.82
C GLY A 101 -14.22 -14.87 -6.89
N LEU A 102 -14.61 -14.42 -5.71
CA LEU A 102 -15.51 -15.18 -4.84
C LEU A 102 -16.98 -14.99 -5.24
N PHE A 103 -17.33 -13.81 -5.76
CA PHE A 103 -18.71 -13.46 -6.13
C PHE A 103 -19.02 -13.55 -7.62
N ASP A 104 -17.99 -13.55 -8.48
CA ASP A 104 -18.12 -13.72 -9.92
C ASP A 104 -17.40 -15.01 -10.37
N PRO A 105 -18.13 -16.07 -10.73
CA PRO A 105 -17.54 -17.33 -11.18
C PRO A 105 -16.84 -17.23 -12.54
N ALA A 106 -17.08 -16.17 -13.32
CA ALA A 106 -16.38 -15.93 -14.58
C ALA A 106 -14.99 -15.29 -14.37
N TYR A 107 -14.72 -14.74 -13.18
CA TYR A 107 -13.46 -14.07 -12.88
C TYR A 107 -12.42 -15.04 -12.31
N ALA A 108 -11.41 -15.37 -13.12
CA ALA A 108 -10.26 -16.14 -12.66
C ALA A 108 -9.28 -15.24 -11.88
N VAL A 109 -9.20 -15.44 -10.55
CA VAL A 109 -8.25 -14.70 -9.71
C VAL A 109 -6.81 -15.03 -10.11
N PRO A 110 -5.98 -14.03 -10.46
CA PRO A 110 -4.56 -14.27 -10.74
C PRO A 110 -3.87 -14.89 -9.51
N LEU A 111 -3.18 -16.01 -9.70
CA LEU A 111 -2.49 -16.73 -8.62
C LEU A 111 -1.54 -15.81 -7.83
N THR A 112 -0.90 -14.87 -8.53
CA THR A 112 0.00 -13.89 -7.92
C THR A 112 -0.75 -12.89 -7.04
N ALA A 113 -1.94 -12.43 -7.44
CA ALA A 113 -2.78 -11.57 -6.59
C ALA A 113 -3.24 -12.31 -5.33
N ALA A 114 -3.64 -13.57 -5.45
CA ALA A 114 -3.98 -14.42 -4.32
C ALA A 114 -2.77 -14.63 -3.39
N ALA A 115 -1.58 -14.89 -3.93
CA ALA A 115 -0.37 -15.07 -3.14
C ALA A 115 0.01 -13.79 -2.36
N PHE A 116 -0.08 -12.61 -2.98
CA PHE A 116 0.16 -11.32 -2.31
C PHE A 116 -0.88 -11.02 -1.22
N PHE A 117 -2.11 -11.55 -1.34
CA PHE A 117 -3.13 -11.44 -0.30
C PHE A 117 -2.87 -12.42 0.87
N VAL A 118 -2.68 -13.70 0.56
CA VAL A 118 -2.67 -14.81 1.54
C VAL A 118 -1.35 -14.89 2.29
N LEU A 119 -0.19 -14.74 1.64
CA LEU A 119 1.11 -14.94 2.29
C LEU A 119 1.29 -14.05 3.53
N PRO A 120 1.05 -12.72 3.48
CA PRO A 120 1.22 -11.90 4.66
C PRO A 120 0.14 -12.15 5.73
N LEU A 121 -1.06 -12.61 5.36
CA LEU A 121 -2.10 -13.01 6.32
C LEU A 121 -1.71 -14.27 7.10
N VAL A 122 -1.18 -15.29 6.40
CA VAL A 122 -0.68 -16.52 7.01
C VAL A 122 0.47 -16.18 7.96
N VAL A 123 1.44 -15.38 7.51
CA VAL A 123 2.53 -14.95 8.39
C VAL A 123 2.00 -14.15 9.58
N ALA A 124 0.97 -13.31 9.38
CA ALA A 124 0.37 -12.55 10.47
C ALA A 124 -0.33 -13.41 11.52
N LEU A 125 -0.90 -14.55 11.11
CA LEU A 125 -1.50 -15.53 12.02
C LEU A 125 -0.46 -16.21 12.92
N PHE A 126 0.79 -16.33 12.49
CA PHE A 126 1.83 -17.02 13.28
C PHE A 126 2.81 -16.06 13.97
N ALA A 127 3.26 -15.03 13.26
CA ALA A 127 4.36 -14.14 13.62
C ALA A 127 3.94 -12.67 13.82
N GLY A 128 2.64 -12.40 13.92
CA GLY A 128 2.09 -11.06 14.07
C GLY A 128 2.33 -10.16 12.86
N ARG A 129 2.23 -8.84 13.02
CA ARG A 129 2.24 -7.86 11.91
C ARG A 129 3.65 -7.62 11.30
N SER A 130 4.42 -8.67 11.05
CA SER A 130 5.78 -8.62 10.48
C SER A 130 5.80 -8.02 9.07
N PHE A 131 4.75 -8.23 8.26
CA PHE A 131 4.62 -7.61 6.94
C PHE A 131 4.66 -6.08 7.01
N CYS A 132 3.82 -5.47 7.86
CA CYS A 132 3.82 -4.02 8.03
C CYS A 132 5.15 -3.52 8.61
N ALA A 133 5.81 -4.30 9.47
CA ALA A 133 7.05 -3.89 10.13
C ALA A 133 8.27 -3.85 9.20
N GLY A 134 8.38 -4.76 8.22
CA GLY A 134 9.60 -4.91 7.42
C GLY A 134 9.42 -5.04 5.90
N VAL A 135 8.23 -5.35 5.40
CA VAL A 135 8.02 -5.71 3.97
C VAL A 135 7.12 -4.72 3.24
N CYS A 136 6.20 -4.06 3.94
CA CYS A 136 5.28 -3.10 3.33
C CYS A 136 6.03 -1.81 2.91
N PRO A 137 6.07 -1.46 1.61
CA PRO A 137 6.76 -0.25 1.13
C PRO A 137 6.12 1.03 1.65
N GLN A 138 4.78 1.07 1.75
CA GLN A 138 4.08 2.24 2.31
C GLN A 138 4.36 2.45 3.80
N GLY A 139 4.49 1.35 4.55
CA GLY A 139 4.89 1.40 5.95
C GLY A 139 6.32 1.90 6.11
N ALA A 140 7.24 1.40 5.27
CA ALA A 140 8.62 1.84 5.23
C ALA A 140 8.75 3.34 4.92
N LEU A 141 7.99 3.84 3.94
CA LEU A 141 8.00 5.25 3.58
C LEU A 141 7.53 6.15 4.74
N GLN A 142 6.48 5.75 5.46
CA GLN A 142 5.99 6.48 6.64
C GLN A 142 6.98 6.43 7.82
N ASP A 143 7.68 5.32 8.01
CA ASP A 143 8.69 5.20 9.07
C ASP A 143 9.94 6.04 8.78
N LEU A 144 10.29 6.23 7.50
CA LEU A 144 11.44 7.05 7.10
C LEU A 144 11.23 8.55 7.35
N VAL A 145 9.98 9.02 7.24
CA VAL A 145 9.65 10.44 7.48
C VAL A 145 9.33 10.76 8.94
N LEU A 146 9.30 9.77 9.82
CA LEU A 146 8.95 9.96 11.23
C LEU A 146 10.06 10.72 11.97
N ILE A 147 9.77 11.93 12.45
CA ILE A 147 10.73 12.78 13.17
C ILE A 147 10.42 12.82 14.66
N ARG A 148 9.19 13.19 15.03
CA ARG A 148 8.78 13.34 16.44
C ARG A 148 7.41 12.71 16.66
N PRO A 149 7.35 11.46 17.15
CA PRO A 149 6.09 10.77 17.38
C PRO A 149 5.30 11.43 18.52
N ILE A 150 4.18 12.07 18.16
CA ILE A 150 3.18 12.60 19.08
C ILE A 150 2.18 11.50 19.41
N LYS A 151 1.82 11.36 20.69
CA LYS A 151 0.75 10.44 21.11
C LYS A 151 -0.60 11.05 20.75
N VAL A 152 -1.35 10.34 19.92
CA VAL A 152 -2.74 10.69 19.57
C VAL A 152 -3.65 10.39 20.77
N PRO A 153 -4.59 11.28 21.15
CA PRO A 153 -5.48 11.02 22.27
C PRO A 153 -6.41 9.82 21.96
N ALA A 154 -6.70 9.02 22.99
CA ALA A 154 -7.38 7.73 22.85
C ALA A 154 -8.75 7.80 22.15
N TRP A 155 -9.53 8.86 22.39
CA TRP A 155 -10.84 9.06 21.76
C TRP A 155 -10.75 9.12 20.23
N LEU A 156 -9.76 9.85 19.71
CA LEU A 156 -9.54 10.08 18.29
C LEU A 156 -8.95 8.82 17.66
N GLU A 157 -8.04 8.15 18.36
CA GLU A 157 -7.50 6.88 17.92
C GLU A 157 -8.59 5.82 17.75
N ASN A 158 -9.52 5.72 18.70
CA ASN A 158 -10.62 4.76 18.64
C ASN A 158 -11.60 5.11 17.51
N ALA A 159 -11.97 6.38 17.38
CA ALA A 159 -12.86 6.84 16.32
C ALA A 159 -12.27 6.59 14.92
N LEU A 160 -11.04 7.03 14.66
CA LEU A 160 -10.37 6.80 13.37
C LEU A 160 -9.99 5.33 13.17
N GLY A 161 -9.83 4.55 14.25
CA GLY A 161 -9.54 3.13 14.19
C GLY A 161 -10.67 2.27 13.60
N ILE A 162 -11.90 2.79 13.55
CA ILE A 162 -13.05 2.12 12.92
C ILE A 162 -13.02 2.29 11.39
N PHE A 163 -12.49 3.41 10.90
CA PHE A 163 -12.50 3.75 9.47
C PHE A 163 -11.89 2.67 8.55
N PRO A 164 -10.73 2.04 8.87
CA PRO A 164 -10.18 0.94 8.05
C PRO A 164 -11.14 -0.22 7.84
N TYR A 165 -11.98 -0.55 8.82
CA TYR A 165 -12.96 -1.64 8.73
C TYR A 165 -14.15 -1.26 7.86
N VAL A 166 -14.63 -0.02 7.98
CA VAL A 166 -15.68 0.52 7.11
C VAL A 166 -15.18 0.60 5.67
N PHE A 167 -13.98 1.10 5.46
CA PHE A 167 -13.35 1.18 4.15
C PHE A 167 -13.13 -0.20 3.54
N LEU A 168 -12.67 -1.18 4.33
CA LEU A 168 -12.56 -2.57 3.93
C LEU A 168 -13.92 -3.15 3.49
N GLY A 169 -14.96 -2.99 4.31
CA GLY A 169 -16.29 -3.50 4.03
C GLY A 169 -16.89 -2.89 2.75
N LEU A 170 -16.76 -1.57 2.59
CA LEU A 170 -17.20 -0.87 1.39
C LEU A 170 -16.44 -1.35 0.14
N GLY A 171 -15.12 -1.50 0.23
CA GLY A 171 -14.31 -1.97 -0.89
C GLY A 171 -14.62 -3.41 -1.30
N VAL A 172 -14.93 -4.30 -0.34
CA VAL A 172 -15.37 -5.67 -0.61
C VAL A 172 -16.76 -5.66 -1.25
N LEU A 173 -17.70 -4.86 -0.73
CA LEU A 173 -19.05 -4.75 -1.30
C LEU A 173 -19.01 -4.28 -2.76
N LEU A 174 -18.24 -3.23 -3.06
CA LEU A 174 -18.11 -2.69 -4.42
C LEU A 174 -17.42 -3.67 -5.38
N ALA A 175 -16.47 -4.46 -4.88
CA ALA A 175 -15.84 -5.51 -5.66
C ALA A 175 -16.80 -6.68 -5.92
N ALA A 176 -17.61 -7.07 -4.92
CA ALA A 176 -18.62 -8.11 -5.06
C ALA A 176 -19.70 -7.76 -6.07
N THR A 177 -20.05 -6.47 -6.22
CA THR A 177 -21.01 -5.99 -7.22
C THR A 177 -20.39 -5.71 -8.59
N GLY A 178 -19.09 -6.00 -8.79
CA GLY A 178 -18.39 -5.78 -10.07
C GLY A 178 -18.22 -4.30 -10.45
N SER A 179 -18.43 -3.37 -9.52
CA SER A 179 -18.51 -1.94 -9.83
C SER A 179 -17.15 -1.27 -10.02
N THR A 180 -16.30 -1.26 -8.99
CA THR A 180 -15.01 -0.55 -9.04
C THR A 180 -14.02 -1.01 -7.96
N PHE A 181 -12.74 -0.96 -8.29
CA PHE A 181 -11.64 -1.24 -7.35
C PHE A 181 -11.28 -0.01 -6.52
N LEU A 182 -12.11 0.26 -5.51
CA LEU A 182 -11.97 1.41 -4.60
C LEU A 182 -10.54 1.55 -4.03
N PHE A 183 -9.87 0.47 -3.63
CA PHE A 183 -8.56 0.55 -2.99
C PHE A 183 -7.48 1.01 -3.97
N CYS A 184 -7.44 0.43 -5.17
CA CYS A 184 -6.47 0.83 -6.19
C CYS A 184 -6.71 2.25 -6.68
N ARG A 185 -7.97 2.70 -6.71
CA ARG A 185 -8.33 4.06 -7.15
C ARG A 185 -7.93 5.10 -6.12
N TYR A 186 -8.15 4.86 -4.83
CA TYR A 186 -7.93 5.85 -3.77
C TYR A 186 -6.66 5.61 -2.95
N ASP A 187 -5.71 4.80 -3.42
CA ASP A 187 -4.39 4.66 -2.80
C ASP A 187 -3.49 5.85 -3.17
N PRO A 188 -3.20 6.76 -2.21
CA PRO A 188 -2.46 7.98 -2.51
C PRO A 188 -0.94 7.73 -2.64
N PHE A 189 -0.46 6.54 -2.30
CA PHE A 189 0.97 6.21 -2.38
C PHE A 189 1.36 5.58 -3.72
N VAL A 190 0.43 4.99 -4.47
CA VAL A 190 0.70 4.45 -5.81
C VAL A 190 1.21 5.55 -6.77
N PRO A 191 0.59 6.74 -6.84
CA PRO A 191 1.12 7.86 -7.63
C PRO A 191 2.52 8.31 -7.21
N LEU A 192 2.83 8.27 -5.90
CA LEU A 192 4.15 8.62 -5.38
C LEU A 192 5.22 7.62 -5.86
N PHE A 193 4.93 6.32 -5.84
CA PHE A 193 5.87 5.30 -6.34
C PHE A 193 6.02 5.32 -7.86
N ARG A 194 4.99 5.75 -8.58
CA ARG A 194 5.00 5.91 -10.04
C ARG A 194 5.57 7.25 -10.51
N LEU A 195 5.85 8.17 -9.57
CA LEU A 195 6.21 9.57 -9.87
C LEU A 195 5.27 10.22 -10.90
N SER A 196 4.01 9.77 -10.92
CA SER A 196 3.01 10.17 -11.91
C SER A 196 1.62 9.87 -11.38
N GLY A 197 0.69 10.81 -11.57
CA GLY A 197 -0.70 10.65 -11.18
C GLY A 197 -1.41 11.99 -11.04
N ASN A 198 -2.68 11.93 -10.64
CA ASN A 198 -3.48 13.13 -10.42
C ASN A 198 -2.88 13.96 -9.27
N VAL A 199 -2.74 15.27 -9.49
CA VAL A 199 -2.23 16.24 -8.50
C VAL A 199 -2.96 16.10 -7.16
N LEU A 200 -4.28 15.87 -7.17
CA LEU A 200 -5.07 15.69 -5.96
C LEU A 200 -4.70 14.43 -5.18
N MET A 201 -4.37 13.32 -5.85
CA MET A 201 -3.94 12.10 -5.16
C MET A 201 -2.53 12.22 -4.62
N VAL A 202 -1.65 12.85 -5.38
CA VAL A 202 -0.26 13.12 -4.95
C VAL A 202 -0.26 14.06 -3.74
N SER A 203 -1.09 15.11 -3.73
CA SER A 203 -1.18 16.05 -2.61
C SER A 203 -1.74 15.38 -1.35
N VAL A 204 -2.74 14.49 -1.48
CA VAL A 204 -3.22 13.68 -0.35
C VAL A 204 -2.12 12.75 0.18
N GLY A 205 -1.34 12.12 -0.70
CA GLY A 205 -0.22 11.26 -0.31
C GLY A 205 0.88 12.02 0.42
N LEU A 206 1.26 13.19 -0.08
CA LEU A 206 2.20 14.09 0.58
C LEU A 206 1.66 14.61 1.91
N GLY A 207 0.37 14.96 1.98
CA GLY A 207 -0.29 15.37 3.23
C GLY A 207 -0.25 14.27 4.29
N LEU A 208 -0.46 13.01 3.90
CA LEU A 208 -0.33 11.86 4.79
C LEU A 208 1.12 11.62 5.24
N LEU A 209 2.12 11.89 4.38
CA LEU A 209 3.53 11.83 4.77
C LEU A 209 3.91 12.95 5.74
N ILE A 210 3.39 14.16 5.52
CA ILE A 210 3.57 15.29 6.44
C ILE A 210 2.97 14.97 7.80
N LEU A 211 1.74 14.44 7.82
CA LEU A 211 1.11 13.94 9.04
C LEU A 211 1.94 12.81 9.67
N GLY A 212 2.55 11.96 8.84
CA GLY A 212 3.45 10.87 9.23
C GLY A 212 4.72 11.32 9.96
N MET A 213 5.15 12.58 9.80
CA MET A 213 6.28 13.13 10.55
C MET A 213 6.01 13.22 12.06
N PHE A 214 4.73 13.40 12.41
CA PHE A 214 4.27 13.59 13.78
C PHE A 214 3.47 12.40 14.32
N VAL A 215 2.66 11.77 13.47
CA VAL A 215 1.85 10.61 13.84
C VAL A 215 2.51 9.36 13.28
N GLY A 216 2.83 8.38 14.11
CA GLY A 216 3.40 7.12 13.63
C GLY A 216 2.42 6.38 12.71
N ARG A 217 2.79 6.22 11.44
CA ARG A 217 2.10 5.40 10.42
C ARG A 217 0.59 5.73 10.26
N PRO A 218 0.22 6.99 9.94
CA PRO A 218 -1.18 7.42 9.93
C PRO A 218 -2.02 6.64 8.91
N TYR A 219 -1.49 6.36 7.72
CA TYR A 219 -2.22 5.63 6.69
C TYR A 219 -2.43 4.17 7.10
N CYS A 220 -1.37 3.49 7.56
CA CYS A 220 -1.49 2.08 7.96
C CYS A 220 -2.39 1.89 9.20
N ARG A 221 -2.49 2.90 10.07
CA ARG A 221 -3.29 2.86 11.29
C ARG A 221 -4.77 3.21 11.07
N PHE A 222 -5.05 4.19 10.21
CA PHE A 222 -6.38 4.81 10.11
C PHE A 222 -7.05 4.66 8.74
N ILE A 223 -6.35 4.23 7.70
CA ILE A 223 -6.93 4.16 6.34
C ILE A 223 -6.77 2.77 5.71
N CYS A 224 -5.63 2.11 5.90
CA CYS A 224 -5.28 0.90 5.18
C CYS A 224 -6.23 -0.28 5.48
N PRO A 225 -6.99 -0.78 4.48
CA PRO A 225 -7.93 -1.88 4.68
C PRO A 225 -7.20 -3.20 4.97
N TYR A 226 -6.01 -3.40 4.38
CA TYR A 226 -5.17 -4.56 4.67
C TYR A 226 -4.61 -4.52 6.11
N GLY A 227 -4.37 -3.33 6.65
CA GLY A 227 -4.00 -3.15 8.06
C GLY A 227 -5.08 -3.65 9.03
N ALA A 228 -6.35 -3.43 8.68
CA ALA A 228 -7.50 -3.94 9.45
C ALA A 228 -7.54 -5.48 9.47
N LEU A 229 -7.38 -6.11 8.30
CA LEU A 229 -7.29 -7.57 8.18
C LEU A 229 -6.12 -8.14 9.00
N LEU A 230 -4.93 -7.57 8.85
CA LEU A 230 -3.75 -8.00 9.60
C LEU A 230 -3.91 -7.79 11.11
N ARG A 231 -4.67 -6.77 11.55
CA ARG A 231 -4.96 -6.55 12.97
C ARG A 231 -5.85 -7.65 13.54
N ILE A 232 -6.86 -8.09 12.79
CA ILE A 232 -7.72 -9.23 13.18
C ILE A 232 -6.90 -10.53 13.20
N THR A 233 -6.18 -10.85 12.12
CA THR A 233 -5.45 -12.12 12.04
C THR A 233 -4.31 -12.21 13.05
N SER A 234 -3.58 -11.11 13.27
CA SER A 234 -2.52 -11.08 14.28
C SER A 234 -3.02 -11.10 15.73
N ALA A 235 -4.31 -10.87 15.99
CA ALA A 235 -4.87 -11.00 17.34
C ALA A 235 -4.79 -12.46 17.84
N VAL A 236 -4.87 -13.44 16.94
CA VAL A 236 -4.78 -14.87 17.27
C VAL A 236 -3.31 -15.37 17.25
N SER A 237 -2.36 -14.49 16.92
CA SER A 237 -0.97 -14.88 16.73
C SER A 237 -0.30 -15.40 18.00
N ARG A 238 0.31 -16.59 17.89
CA ARG A 238 1.04 -17.26 18.98
C ARG A 238 2.37 -16.58 19.30
N TRP A 239 3.13 -16.16 18.29
CA TRP A 239 4.43 -15.51 18.49
C TRP A 239 4.32 -13.99 18.38
N ARG A 240 3.93 -13.34 19.47
CA ARG A 240 3.90 -11.87 19.55
C ARG A 240 5.29 -11.32 19.88
N VAL A 241 5.75 -10.37 19.07
CA VAL A 241 6.96 -9.59 19.35
C VAL A 241 6.74 -8.78 20.64
N ARG A 242 7.55 -9.03 21.67
CA ARG A 242 7.59 -8.21 22.89
C ARG A 242 8.74 -7.24 22.81
N ILE A 243 8.47 -5.97 23.14
CA ILE A 243 9.50 -4.95 23.29
C ILE A 243 10.36 -5.33 24.50
N THR A 244 11.66 -5.46 24.31
CA THR A 244 12.61 -5.69 25.41
C THR A 244 12.74 -4.39 26.22
N PRO A 245 12.39 -4.38 27.51
CA PRO A 245 12.31 -3.14 28.30
C PRO A 245 13.65 -2.43 28.51
N ASN A 246 14.77 -3.17 28.43
CA ASN A 246 16.07 -2.68 28.89
C ASN A 246 16.85 -1.81 27.88
N TYR A 247 16.35 -1.61 26.65
CA TYR A 247 17.10 -0.95 25.56
C TYR A 247 16.31 0.14 24.83
N CYS A 248 15.17 0.58 25.37
CA CYS A 248 14.40 1.68 24.80
C CYS A 248 14.72 2.98 25.54
N THR A 249 15.74 3.70 25.09
CA THR A 249 15.96 5.13 25.38
C THR A 249 15.12 5.98 24.45
#